data_AF-A0A367J684-F1
#
_entry.id   AF-A0A367J684-F1
#
_cell.length_a   1.000
_cell.length_b   1.000
_cell.length_c   1.000
_cell.angle_alpha   90.00
_cell.angle_beta   90.00
_cell.angle_gamma   90.00
#
_symmetry.space_group_name_H-M   'P 1'
#
loop_
_entity.id
_entity.type
_entity.pdbx_description
1 polymer ?
#
loop_
_entity_poly.entity_id
_entity_poly.type
_entity_poly.pdbx_seq_one_letter_code
_entity_poly.pdbx_strand_id
1 'polypeptide(L)' 'MTQYLIAVWDYTAEGEFELSFKQGDRIKLLEKHNDDWWEGELNDQIGFFPANRIRLETTEVVD' A
#
# COMPACT_ATOMS: atom_id res chain seq x y z
N MET A 1 3.46 13.65 -8.57
CA MET A 1 2.58 12.68 -9.25
C MET A 1 2.09 11.70 -8.20
N THR A 2 0.81 11.35 -8.18
CA THR A 2 0.30 10.34 -7.25
C THR A 2 0.86 8.98 -7.63
N GLN A 3 1.47 8.27 -6.68
CA GLN A 3 1.96 6.91 -6.87
C GLN A 3 0.99 5.92 -6.22
N TYR A 4 0.76 4.80 -6.91
CA TYR A 4 -0.08 3.72 -6.43
C TYR A 4 0.73 2.44 -6.30
N LEU A 5 0.27 1.59 -5.40
CA LEU A 5 0.83 0.31 -5.07
C LEU A 5 -0.24 -0.76 -5.25
N ILE A 6 0.17 -1.97 -5.60
CA ILE A 6 -0.69 -3.13 -5.61
C ILE A 6 -0.26 -4.03 -4.46
N ALA A 7 -1.21 -4.34 -3.58
CA ALA A 7 -1.01 -5.36 -2.55
C ALA A 7 -0.78 -6.74 -3.19
N VAL A 8 0.28 -7.44 -2.78
CA VAL A 8 0.59 -8.79 -3.29
C VAL A 8 0.15 -9.91 -2.34
N TRP A 9 -0.27 -9.56 -1.13
CA TRP A 9 -0.88 -10.45 -0.14
C TRP A 9 -1.94 -9.71 0.67
N ASP A 10 -2.79 -10.48 1.36
CA ASP A 10 -3.66 -9.96 2.41
C ASP A 10 -2.84 -9.47 3.60
N TYR A 11 -3.28 -8.38 4.22
CA TYR A 11 -2.77 -7.89 5.49
C TYR A 11 -3.92 -7.46 6.39
N THR A 12 -3.91 -7.93 7.63
CA THR A 12 -4.84 -7.51 8.67
C THR A 12 -4.04 -6.64 9.63
N ALA A 13 -4.50 -5.41 9.85
CA ALA A 13 -3.92 -4.47 10.79
C ALA A 13 -3.78 -5.10 12.19
N GLU A 14 -2.58 -5.02 12.75
CA GLU A 14 -2.27 -5.50 14.10
C GLU A 14 -2.36 -4.36 15.15
N GLY A 15 -2.26 -3.10 14.69
CA GLY A 15 -2.35 -1.89 15.49
C GLY A 15 -3.41 -0.90 15.02
N GLU A 16 -3.77 0.05 15.89
CA GLU A 16 -4.82 1.04 15.62
C GLU A 16 -4.48 2.04 14.50
N PHE A 17 -3.21 2.15 14.13
CA PHE A 17 -2.72 3.05 13.08
C PHE A 17 -2.39 2.32 11.78
N GLU A 18 -2.65 1.01 11.70
CA GLU A 18 -2.32 0.20 10.53
C GLU A 18 -3.49 0.06 9.57
N LEU A 19 -3.17 -0.04 8.28
CA LEU A 19 -4.13 -0.16 7.19
C LEU A 19 -4.30 -1.63 6.81
N SER A 20 -5.50 -2.18 6.97
CA SER A 20 -5.83 -3.51 6.44
C SER A 20 -6.12 -3.44 4.94
N PHE A 21 -5.71 -4.48 4.20
CA PHE A 21 -5.99 -4.60 2.76
C PHE A 21 -5.98 -6.06 2.31
N LYS A 22 -6.51 -6.29 1.11
CA LYS A 22 -6.55 -7.56 0.42
C LYS A 22 -5.56 -7.61 -0.73
N GLN A 23 -5.09 -8.80 -1.06
CA GLN A 23 -4.30 -9.01 -2.27
C GLN A 23 -5.04 -8.44 -3.48
N GLY A 24 -4.33 -7.61 -4.25
CA GLY A 24 -4.87 -6.92 -5.43
C GLY A 24 -5.39 -5.51 -5.15
N ASP A 25 -5.56 -5.11 -3.89
CA ASP A 25 -5.98 -3.75 -3.56
C ASP A 25 -4.97 -2.72 -4.08
N ARG A 26 -5.52 -1.63 -4.62
CA ARG A 26 -4.78 -0.49 -5.15
C ARG A 26 -4.69 0.59 -4.09
N ILE A 27 -3.53 0.70 -3.46
CA ILE A 27 -3.28 1.62 -2.34
C ILE A 27 -2.55 2.85 -2.86
N LYS A 28 -3.03 4.04 -2.52
CA LYS A 28 -2.31 5.27 -2.82
C LYS A 28 -1.16 5.43 -1.82
N LEU A 29 0.06 5.56 -2.32
CA LEU A 29 1.23 5.82 -1.46
C LEU A 29 1.21 7.29 -1.01
N LEU A 30 1.28 7.50 0.32
CA LEU A 30 1.42 8.82 0.92
C LEU A 30 2.88 9.08 1.31
N GLU A 31 3.48 8.18 2.09
CA GLU A 31 4.85 8.34 2.59
C GLU A 31 5.56 7.00 2.83
N LYS A 32 6.89 6.98 2.62
CA LYS A 32 7.76 5.85 2.96
C LYS A 32 8.57 6.23 4.19
N HIS A 33 8.08 5.87 5.37
CA HIS A 33 8.69 6.27 6.65
C HIS A 33 10.05 5.59 6.88
N ASN A 34 10.15 4.31 6.54
CA ASN A 34 11.39 3.54 6.56
C ASN A 34 11.31 2.33 5.60
N ASP A 35 12.29 1.43 5.67
CA ASP A 35 12.38 0.23 4.82
C ASP A 35 11.29 -0.80 5.11
N ASP A 36 10.70 -0.77 6.31
CA ASP A 36 9.72 -1.76 6.78
C ASP A 36 8.27 -1.24 6.69
N TRP A 37 8.04 0.06 6.92
CA TRP A 37 6.72 0.64 7.11
C TRP A 37 6.45 1.84 6.23
N TRP A 38 5.42 1.74 5.41
CA TRP A 38 4.92 2.82 4.56
C TRP A 38 3.50 3.21 4.98
N GLU A 39 3.09 4.42 4.60
CA GLU A 39 1.76 4.95 4.86
C GLU A 39 1.02 5.14 3.53
N GLY A 40 -0.25 4.74 3.52
CA GLY A 40 -1.08 4.86 2.33
C GLY A 40 -2.55 5.03 2.65
N GLU A 41 -3.31 5.18 1.57
CA GLU A 41 -4.74 5.45 1.61
C GLU A 41 -5.50 4.40 0.78
N LEU A 42 -6.52 3.79 1.38
CA LEU A 42 -7.43 2.82 0.76
C LEU A 42 -8.84 3.02 1.33
N ASN A 43 -9.83 3.25 0.46
CA ASN A 43 -11.24 3.44 0.86
C ASN A 43 -11.42 4.51 1.95
N ASP A 44 -10.80 5.69 1.75
CA ASP A 44 -10.77 6.82 2.68
C ASP A 44 -10.13 6.53 4.06
N GLN A 45 -9.51 5.36 4.24
CA GLN A 45 -8.73 5.02 5.43
C GLN A 45 -7.24 5.24 5.16
N ILE A 46 -6.58 5.89 6.10
CA ILE A 46 -5.13 6.11 6.10
C ILE A 46 -4.51 5.27 7.21
N GLY A 47 -3.40 4.61 6.90
CA GLY A 47 -2.65 3.89 7.91
C GLY A 47 -1.35 3.29 7.39
N PHE A 48 -0.60 2.73 8.32
CA PHE A 48 0.68 2.09 8.08
C PHE A 48 0.52 0.65 7.59
N PHE A 49 1.44 0.20 6.75
CA PHE A 49 1.53 -1.20 6.35
C PHE A 49 2.97 -1.63 6.04
N PRO A 50 3.25 -2.94 6.11
CA PRO A 50 4.56 -3.47 5.77
C PRO A 50 4.91 -3.32 4.29
N ALA A 51 6.05 -2.69 4.00
CA ALA A 51 6.55 -2.42 2.65
C ALA A 51 6.80 -3.70 1.82
N ASN A 52 7.02 -4.84 2.47
CA ASN A 52 7.25 -6.12 1.79
C ASN A 52 5.96 -6.82 1.30
N ARG A 53 4.78 -6.20 1.49
CA ARG A 53 3.47 -6.72 1.05
C ARG A 53 2.90 -6.02 -0.17
N ILE A 54 3.66 -5.11 -0.77
CA ILE A 54 3.22 -4.31 -1.91
C ILE A 54 4.21 -4.40 -3.09
N ARG A 55 3.76 -3.95 -4.25
CA ARG A 55 4.62 -3.62 -5.40
C ARG A 55 4.18 -2.29 -5.99
N LEU A 56 5.10 -1.57 -6.64
CA LEU A 56 4.74 -0.39 -7.41
C LEU A 56 3.74 -0.76 -8.51
N GLU A 57 2.67 0.03 -8.65
CA GLU A 57 1.82 -0.03 -9.83
C GLU A 57 2.62 0.54 -11.01
N THR A 58 3.26 -0.34 -11.78
CA THR A 58 3.85 0.02 -13.06
C THR A 58 2.73 0.10 -14.08
N THR A 59 2.57 1.25 -14.73
CA THR A 59 1.83 1.31 -15.99
C THR A 59 2.70 0.59 -17.01
N GLU A 60 2.43 -0.68 -17.27
CA GLU A 60 2.95 -1.29 -18.50
C GLU A 60 2.29 -0.52 -19.65
N VAL A 61 3.05 0.38 -20.28
CA VAL A 61 2.71 0.85 -21.61
C VAL A 61 2.95 -0.35 -22.51
N VAL A 62 1.89 -1.08 -22.79
CA VAL A 62 1.87 -2.07 -23.87
C VAL A 62 1.95 -1.27 -25.16
N ASP A 63 3.15 -1.20 -25.75
CA ASP A 63 3.36 -0.78 -27.14
C ASP A 63 2.76 -1.81 -28.12
#